data_AF-A0A167NPN0-F1
#
_entry.id   AF-A0A167NPN0-F1
#
_cell.length_a   1.000
_cell.length_b   1.000
_cell.length_c   1.000
_cell.angle_alpha   90.00
_cell.angle_beta   90.00
_cell.angle_gamma   90.00
#
_symmetry.space_group_name_H-M   'P 1'
#
loop_
_entity.id
_entity.type
_entity.pdbx_description
1 polymer ?
#
loop_
_entity_poly.entity_id
_entity_poly.type
_entity_poly.pdbx_seq_one_letter_code
_entity_poly.pdbx_strand_id
1 'polypeptide(L)'
;MATKPEPIRRNGFQYDGTFATIDGVAYERPQHLLRLCYPSEPERWKIKLGRGRPPKMEKITDLEAARTLSRKFVLAQFRFYGLPPPYQSSSDEVLALFREQVTAGHVPLRDDMAREWEARRDTTAQRPRGRPKGSTRKADDALPASVVGAYVITSKEIQDRWSVNGTLTLDVAPTATPGVYKGTFHFGVILGVLVLSADEKLLANHVRRLDAGDDPDQRNNHQAAGGKRKQPPGGPGRHNDLQQLVPGKKARTGAAGPGATAPLGGMHAGLGNGMPGLGPAGLSSLGGLGALVGNGHPGDVLGHDRGMPSDGNGGTDGGGSSALATSGRPPLKFYVRWRGRGPVENNMQTGEHRGTLKFTNKHYTKFSGEMDLSFLGADEIMGKRVSDVPTLSGESWSDYLETVYDWTRGSRWN
;
A
#
# COMPACT_ATOMS: atom_id res chain seq x y z
N MET A 1 11.47 -10.55 38.64
CA MET A 1 12.20 -11.13 37.50
C MET A 1 11.72 -10.41 36.26
N ALA A 2 12.60 -9.73 35.51
CA ALA A 2 12.19 -9.02 34.30
C ALA A 2 11.89 -10.03 33.20
N THR A 3 10.64 -10.15 32.80
CA THR A 3 10.21 -10.97 31.67
C THR A 3 10.92 -10.46 30.42
N LYS A 4 11.65 -11.34 29.72
CA LYS A 4 12.26 -11.00 28.42
C LYS A 4 11.15 -10.49 27.49
N PRO A 5 11.39 -9.37 26.76
CA PRO A 5 10.40 -8.83 25.85
C PRO A 5 10.06 -9.89 24.77
N GLU A 6 8.78 -9.98 24.41
CA GLU A 6 8.34 -10.87 23.34
C GLU A 6 9.05 -10.51 22.03
N PRO A 7 9.60 -11.49 21.29
CA PRO A 7 10.31 -11.23 20.04
C PRO A 7 9.40 -10.64 18.96
N ILE A 8 9.77 -9.46 18.43
CA ILE A 8 9.08 -8.78 17.33
C ILE A 8 9.49 -9.44 16.01
N ARG A 9 8.52 -9.91 15.21
CA ARG A 9 8.79 -10.58 13.90
C ARG A 9 8.30 -9.73 12.72
N ARG A 10 9.12 -9.52 11.68
CA ARG A 10 8.84 -8.64 10.51
C ARG A 10 9.73 -9.01 9.32
N ASN A 11 9.23 -9.26 8.09
CA ASN A 11 10.07 -9.59 6.91
C ASN A 11 10.98 -10.85 7.04
N GLY A 12 10.60 -11.83 7.85
CA GLY A 12 11.48 -12.93 8.25
C GLY A 12 12.49 -12.53 9.35
N PHE A 13 12.56 -11.26 9.73
CA PHE A 13 13.39 -10.77 10.83
C PHE A 13 12.70 -11.06 12.18
N GLN A 14 13.43 -11.56 13.18
CA GLN A 14 13.00 -11.66 14.58
C GLN A 14 13.91 -10.80 15.46
N TYR A 15 13.31 -9.94 16.28
CA TYR A 15 13.97 -9.02 17.20
C TYR A 15 13.52 -9.29 18.63
N ASP A 16 14.38 -9.94 19.42
CA ASP A 16 14.14 -10.35 20.80
C ASP A 16 14.76 -9.39 21.84
N GLY A 17 15.04 -8.14 21.42
CA GLY A 17 15.87 -7.19 22.17
C GLY A 17 17.34 -7.22 21.77
N THR A 18 17.74 -8.18 20.93
CA THR A 18 18.99 -8.20 20.18
C THR A 18 18.68 -8.33 18.69
N PHE A 19 19.45 -7.67 17.80
CA PHE A 19 19.29 -7.84 16.35
C PHE A 19 19.64 -9.28 16.02
N ALA A 20 18.64 -10.15 15.89
CA ALA A 20 18.93 -11.56 16.00
C ALA A 20 18.83 -12.28 14.68
N THR A 21 17.69 -12.40 13.99
CA THR A 21 17.62 -13.41 12.92
C THR A 21 16.80 -13.03 11.68
N ILE A 22 17.19 -13.42 10.46
CA ILE A 22 16.37 -13.46 9.23
C ILE A 22 16.07 -14.92 8.90
N ASP A 23 14.81 -15.29 8.70
CA ASP A 23 14.38 -16.67 8.42
C ASP A 23 14.85 -17.67 9.50
N GLY A 24 15.02 -17.20 10.74
CA GLY A 24 15.59 -17.97 11.85
C GLY A 24 17.13 -18.11 11.83
N VAL A 25 17.81 -17.46 10.88
CA VAL A 25 19.28 -17.41 10.79
C VAL A 25 19.79 -16.16 11.48
N ALA A 26 20.72 -16.32 12.42
CA ALA A 26 21.26 -15.18 13.15
C ALA A 26 22.13 -14.25 12.29
N TYR A 27 22.11 -12.95 12.57
CA TYR A 27 23.08 -12.01 12.00
C TYR A 27 24.48 -12.41 12.46
N GLU A 28 25.40 -12.58 11.52
CA GLU A 28 26.78 -12.92 11.84
C GLU A 28 27.75 -11.84 11.40
N ARG A 29 28.68 -11.50 12.29
CA ARG A 29 29.65 -10.41 12.05
C ARG A 29 30.60 -10.78 10.92
N PRO A 30 31.12 -9.81 10.14
CA PRO A 30 32.04 -10.09 9.03
C PRO A 30 33.26 -10.93 9.44
N GLN A 31 33.78 -10.67 10.65
CA GLN A 31 34.90 -11.44 11.22
C GLN A 31 34.55 -12.91 11.47
N HIS A 32 33.34 -13.19 11.95
CA HIS A 32 32.90 -14.56 12.16
C HIS A 32 32.61 -15.26 10.84
N LEU A 33 32.02 -14.54 9.87
CA LEU A 33 31.81 -15.03 8.51
C LEU A 33 33.10 -15.40 7.80
N LEU A 34 34.16 -14.58 7.91
CA LEU A 34 35.49 -14.91 7.38
C LEU A 34 36.03 -16.22 7.96
N ARG A 35 35.80 -16.48 9.25
CA ARG A 35 36.22 -17.71 9.93
C ARG A 35 35.40 -18.92 9.49
N LEU A 36 34.09 -18.75 9.31
CA LEU A 36 33.22 -19.79 8.77
C LEU A 36 33.60 -20.12 7.32
N CYS A 37 33.96 -19.12 6.51
CA CYS A 37 34.38 -19.33 5.12
C CYS A 37 35.77 -19.99 5.00
N TYR A 38 36.67 -19.70 5.94
CA TYR A 38 38.08 -20.15 5.92
C TYR A 38 38.55 -20.72 7.27
N PRO A 39 37.91 -21.78 7.80
CA PRO A 39 38.24 -22.37 9.10
C PRO A 39 39.70 -22.86 9.18
N SER A 40 40.21 -23.44 8.10
CA SER A 40 41.57 -23.99 8.00
C SER A 40 42.67 -22.98 7.63
N GLU A 41 42.31 -21.74 7.27
CA GLU A 41 43.26 -20.71 6.82
C GLU A 41 43.26 -19.49 7.76
N PRO A 42 43.89 -19.61 8.96
CA PRO A 42 43.85 -18.55 9.97
C PRO A 42 44.44 -17.23 9.50
N GLU A 43 45.37 -17.26 8.55
CA GLU A 43 45.98 -16.05 8.00
C GLU A 43 45.00 -15.18 7.20
N ARG A 44 43.89 -15.75 6.68
CA ARG A 44 42.87 -14.98 5.95
C ARG A 44 41.95 -14.16 6.85
N TRP A 45 41.74 -14.60 8.08
CA TRP A 45 40.82 -13.95 9.03
C TRP A 45 41.50 -13.31 10.24
N LYS A 46 42.81 -13.54 10.43
CA LYS A 46 43.63 -12.75 11.34
C LYS A 46 43.73 -11.31 10.83
N ILE A 47 42.80 -10.47 11.27
CA ILE A 47 42.97 -9.03 11.17
C ILE A 47 44.28 -8.70 11.89
N LYS A 48 45.19 -7.96 11.23
CA LYS A 48 46.36 -7.35 11.85
C LYS A 48 45.91 -6.29 12.87
N LEU A 49 45.31 -6.74 13.98
CA LEU A 49 45.03 -5.92 15.14
C LEU A 49 46.39 -5.49 15.68
N GLY A 50 46.69 -4.18 15.57
CA GLY A 50 47.99 -3.64 15.97
C GLY A 50 48.35 -4.06 17.41
N ARG A 51 49.57 -4.60 17.58
CA ARG A 51 50.30 -4.94 18.84
C ARG A 51 49.51 -5.46 20.05
N GLY A 52 48.27 -5.90 19.90
CA GLY A 52 47.46 -6.52 20.95
C GLY A 52 47.48 -8.04 20.81
N ARG A 53 47.51 -8.76 21.94
CA ARG A 53 47.29 -10.22 21.90
C ARG A 53 45.90 -10.48 21.31
N PRO A 54 45.79 -11.28 20.24
CA PRO A 54 44.48 -11.64 19.71
C PRO A 54 43.63 -12.27 20.81
N PRO A 55 42.32 -11.98 20.87
CA PRO A 55 41.42 -12.71 21.75
C PRO A 55 41.58 -14.22 21.51
N LYS A 56 41.67 -15.02 22.57
CA LYS A 56 41.62 -16.49 22.45
C LYS A 56 40.23 -16.86 21.93
N MET A 57 40.09 -17.02 20.63
CA MET A 57 38.86 -17.51 20.01
C MET A 57 38.98 -19.01 19.79
N GLU A 58 37.90 -19.74 20.12
CA GLU A 58 37.79 -21.19 19.90
C GLU A 58 37.92 -21.51 18.42
N LYS A 59 38.63 -22.59 18.05
CA LYS A 59 38.80 -22.99 16.65
C LYS A 59 37.48 -23.53 16.10
N ILE A 60 36.99 -22.97 15.00
CA ILE A 60 35.85 -23.50 14.25
C ILE A 60 36.38 -24.62 13.36
N THR A 61 35.76 -25.79 13.43
CA THR A 61 36.16 -26.94 12.59
C THR A 61 35.53 -26.85 11.19
N ASP A 62 36.15 -27.48 10.19
CA ASP A 62 35.58 -27.50 8.82
C ASP A 62 34.17 -28.10 8.80
N LEU A 63 33.91 -29.10 9.64
CA LEU A 63 32.60 -29.75 9.78
C LEU A 63 31.54 -28.79 10.34
N GLU A 64 31.90 -27.98 11.34
CA GLU A 64 31.02 -26.99 11.93
C GLU A 64 30.72 -25.84 10.96
N ALA A 65 31.74 -25.38 10.23
CA ALA A 65 31.59 -24.40 9.17
C ALA A 65 30.64 -24.90 8.07
N ALA A 66 30.80 -26.15 7.61
CA ALA A 66 29.95 -26.75 6.59
C ALA A 66 28.49 -26.88 7.04
N ARG A 67 28.24 -27.20 8.33
CA ARG A 67 26.88 -27.25 8.90
C ARG A 67 26.25 -25.86 8.98
N THR A 68 27.04 -24.84 9.30
CA THR A 68 26.55 -23.47 9.50
C THR A 68 26.30 -22.78 8.16
N LEU A 69 27.19 -22.95 7.17
CA LEU A 69 27.13 -22.34 5.84
C LEU A 69 26.11 -23.01 4.90
N SER A 70 24.92 -23.31 5.41
CA SER A 70 23.81 -23.74 4.58
C SER A 70 23.40 -22.64 3.59
N ARG A 71 22.79 -23.00 2.46
CA ARG A 71 22.26 -22.03 1.49
C ARG A 71 21.33 -21.01 2.14
N LYS A 72 20.46 -21.48 3.05
CA LYS A 72 19.55 -20.64 3.83
C LYS A 72 20.32 -19.61 4.67
N PHE A 73 21.37 -20.05 5.35
CA PHE A 73 22.23 -19.16 6.13
C PHE A 73 22.86 -18.08 5.24
N VAL A 74 23.46 -18.49 4.13
CA VAL A 74 24.16 -17.58 3.22
C VAL A 74 23.22 -16.53 2.62
N LEU A 75 22.04 -16.94 2.14
CA LEU A 75 21.04 -16.01 1.60
C LEU A 75 20.53 -15.02 2.65
N ALA A 76 20.37 -15.46 3.90
CA ALA A 76 20.04 -14.56 5.01
C ALA A 76 21.14 -13.53 5.26
N GLN A 77 22.42 -13.94 5.20
CA GLN A 77 23.54 -12.99 5.30
C GLN A 77 23.57 -11.99 4.13
N PHE A 78 23.35 -12.43 2.88
CA PHE A 78 23.22 -11.49 1.74
C PHE A 78 22.19 -10.38 2.03
N ARG A 79 21.02 -10.76 2.57
CA ARG A 79 19.97 -9.81 2.96
C ARG A 79 20.40 -8.89 4.11
N PHE A 80 21.08 -9.41 5.13
CA PHE A 80 21.60 -8.61 6.23
C PHE A 80 22.57 -7.53 5.76
N TYR A 81 23.39 -7.83 4.75
CA TYR A 81 24.38 -6.91 4.18
C TYR A 81 23.86 -6.08 3.02
N GLY A 82 22.57 -6.18 2.67
CA GLY A 82 21.99 -5.43 1.56
C GLY A 82 22.54 -5.84 0.19
N LEU A 83 23.13 -7.03 0.09
CA LEU A 83 23.65 -7.58 -1.15
C LEU A 83 22.54 -8.36 -1.87
N PRO A 84 22.37 -8.19 -3.20
CA PRO A 84 21.34 -8.89 -3.94
C PRO A 84 21.61 -10.41 -3.95
N PRO A 85 20.70 -11.23 -3.40
CA PRO A 85 20.90 -12.69 -3.36
C PRO A 85 20.78 -13.31 -4.77
N PRO A 86 21.72 -14.18 -5.17
CA PRO A 86 21.67 -14.86 -6.46
C PRO A 86 20.69 -16.07 -6.41
N TYR A 87 19.38 -15.80 -6.47
CA TYR A 87 18.35 -16.83 -6.29
C TYR A 87 18.40 -17.98 -7.31
N GLN A 88 18.84 -17.68 -8.53
CA GLN A 88 18.92 -18.65 -9.62
C GLN A 88 20.19 -19.52 -9.57
N SER A 89 21.17 -19.13 -8.76
CA SER A 89 22.44 -19.85 -8.64
C SER A 89 22.32 -21.13 -7.82
N SER A 90 23.17 -22.10 -8.14
CA SER A 90 23.31 -23.32 -7.35
C SER A 90 23.80 -23.01 -5.92
N SER A 91 23.65 -23.96 -4.98
CA SER A 91 24.11 -23.76 -3.60
C SER A 91 25.61 -23.46 -3.54
N ASP A 92 26.40 -24.13 -4.38
CA ASP A 92 27.85 -23.97 -4.44
C ASP A 92 28.25 -22.62 -5.04
N GLU A 93 27.55 -22.16 -6.09
CA GLU A 93 27.72 -20.81 -6.64
C GLU A 93 27.36 -19.72 -5.63
N VAL A 94 26.25 -19.87 -4.92
CA VAL A 94 25.83 -18.92 -3.87
C VAL A 94 26.92 -18.83 -2.79
N LEU A 95 27.49 -19.97 -2.39
CA LEU A 95 28.57 -20.01 -1.40
C LEU A 95 29.88 -19.43 -1.93
N ALA A 96 30.22 -19.68 -3.19
CA ALA A 96 31.40 -19.12 -3.84
C ALA A 96 31.32 -17.60 -3.94
N LEU A 97 30.18 -17.06 -4.41
CA LEU A 97 29.90 -15.64 -4.44
C LEU A 97 29.96 -15.03 -3.04
N PHE A 98 29.38 -15.70 -2.04
CA PHE A 98 29.45 -15.22 -0.66
C PHE A 98 30.88 -15.14 -0.13
N ARG A 99 31.70 -16.19 -0.37
CA ARG A 99 33.12 -16.20 0.00
C ARG A 99 33.87 -15.06 -0.67
N GLU A 100 33.62 -14.82 -1.96
CA GLU A 100 34.21 -13.71 -2.70
C GLU A 100 33.86 -12.36 -2.07
N GLN A 101 32.57 -12.09 -1.81
CA GLN A 101 32.11 -10.83 -1.21
C GLN A 101 32.70 -10.60 0.19
N VAL A 102 32.73 -11.65 1.03
CA VAL A 102 33.32 -11.61 2.38
C VAL A 102 34.83 -11.36 2.32
N THR A 103 35.53 -11.95 1.35
CA THR A 103 36.99 -11.79 1.19
C THR A 103 37.37 -10.42 0.62
N ALA A 104 36.58 -9.92 -0.32
CA ALA A 104 36.80 -8.62 -0.95
C ALA A 104 36.51 -7.44 -0.02
N GLY A 105 35.96 -7.67 1.17
CA GLY A 105 35.53 -6.60 2.07
C GLY A 105 34.32 -5.81 1.56
N HIS A 106 33.66 -6.31 0.50
CA HIS A 106 32.41 -5.76 -0.04
C HIS A 106 31.20 -6.08 0.83
N VAL A 107 31.39 -6.78 1.92
CA VAL A 107 30.49 -6.81 3.06
C VAL A 107 30.79 -5.53 3.83
N PRO A 108 30.12 -4.37 3.54
CA PRO A 108 30.46 -3.14 4.21
C PRO A 108 30.36 -3.40 5.70
N LEU A 109 31.50 -3.28 6.40
CA LEU A 109 31.44 -2.90 7.81
C LEU A 109 30.69 -1.59 7.74
N ARG A 110 29.40 -1.64 8.07
CA ARG A 110 28.59 -0.43 8.12
C ARG A 110 29.13 0.29 9.34
N ASP A 111 30.20 1.06 9.16
CA ASP A 111 30.89 1.82 10.21
C ASP A 111 29.90 2.78 10.88
N ASP A 112 28.84 3.17 10.18
CA ASP A 112 27.71 3.90 10.73
C ASP A 112 26.88 3.07 11.71
N MET A 113 26.70 1.77 11.48
CA MET A 113 25.97 0.87 12.39
C MET A 113 26.85 0.42 13.56
N ALA A 114 28.15 0.24 13.33
CA ALA A 114 29.13 0.03 14.40
C ALA A 114 29.27 1.28 15.29
N ARG A 115 29.30 2.50 14.70
CA ARG A 115 29.25 3.78 15.44
C ARG A 115 27.93 3.98 16.17
N GLU A 116 26.80 3.71 15.53
CA GLU A 116 25.48 3.79 16.17
C GLU A 116 25.40 2.83 17.37
N TRP A 117 26.03 1.67 17.26
CA TRP A 117 26.10 0.68 18.32
C TRP A 117 27.09 1.04 19.44
N GLU A 118 28.29 1.55 19.11
CA GLU A 118 29.23 2.09 20.10
C GLU A 118 28.62 3.30 20.84
N ALA A 119 27.93 4.19 20.13
CA ALA A 119 27.17 5.30 20.73
C ALA A 119 26.04 4.81 21.65
N ARG A 120 25.40 3.66 21.34
CA ARG A 120 24.42 3.01 22.21
C ARG A 120 25.03 2.28 23.40
N ARG A 121 26.30 1.85 23.30
CA ARG A 121 27.04 1.23 24.40
C ARG A 121 27.50 2.27 25.42
N ASP A 122 27.93 3.44 24.96
CA ASP A 122 28.31 4.57 25.83
C ASP A 122 27.13 5.19 26.57
N THR A 123 25.91 5.12 26.02
CA THR A 123 24.70 5.60 26.73
C THR A 123 24.30 4.74 27.95
N THR A 124 24.88 3.55 28.11
CA THR A 124 24.77 2.75 29.34
C THR A 124 25.81 3.13 30.41
N ALA A 125 26.90 3.81 30.05
CA ALA A 125 27.98 4.15 30.99
C ALA A 125 27.74 5.46 31.78
N GLN A 126 26.82 6.32 31.35
CA GLN A 126 26.42 7.50 32.11
C GLN A 126 24.90 7.68 32.14
N ARG A 127 24.21 6.81 32.88
CA ARG A 127 22.91 7.21 33.46
C ARG A 127 23.19 7.96 34.76
N PRO A 128 23.12 9.30 34.81
CA PRO A 128 23.15 10.01 36.08
C PRO A 128 22.02 9.44 36.96
N ARG A 129 22.41 8.89 38.10
CA ARG A 129 21.50 8.41 39.15
C ARG A 129 20.80 9.62 39.76
N GLY A 130 19.77 10.11 39.08
CA GLY A 130 18.99 11.26 39.50
C GLY A 130 17.82 11.46 38.56
N ARG A 131 16.77 10.66 38.73
CA ARG A 131 15.52 10.79 37.97
C ARG A 131 14.80 12.06 38.46
N PRO A 132 14.65 13.12 37.66
CA PRO A 132 13.79 14.24 38.02
C PRO A 132 12.36 13.72 38.07
N LYS A 133 11.74 13.79 39.25
CA LYS A 133 10.36 13.38 39.48
C LYS A 133 9.45 14.52 39.01
N GLY A 134 9.22 14.61 37.70
CA GLY A 134 8.24 15.55 37.15
C GLY A 134 8.50 15.91 35.69
N SER A 135 7.45 15.80 34.88
CA SER A 135 7.30 16.52 33.60
C SER A 135 8.10 16.04 32.38
N THR A 136 7.86 14.80 31.92
CA THR A 136 8.06 14.44 30.50
C THR A 136 6.76 14.39 29.69
N ARG A 137 5.61 14.77 30.26
CA ARG A 137 4.29 14.69 29.58
C ARG A 137 3.92 15.91 28.72
N LYS A 138 4.74 16.97 28.66
CA LYS A 138 4.36 18.21 27.94
C LYS A 138 4.77 18.28 26.46
N ALA A 139 5.65 17.40 25.98
CA ALA A 139 6.13 17.49 24.60
C ALA A 139 5.12 16.92 23.58
N ASP A 140 4.36 15.89 23.95
CA ASP A 140 3.43 15.23 23.01
C ASP A 140 2.18 16.07 22.69
N ASP A 141 1.78 16.99 23.58
CA ASP A 141 0.62 17.85 23.39
C ASP A 141 0.83 18.94 22.32
N ALA A 142 2.06 19.16 21.86
CA ALA A 142 2.39 20.21 20.89
C ALA A 142 2.23 19.78 19.41
N LEU A 143 2.04 18.48 19.13
CA LEU A 143 1.90 18.02 17.75
C LEU A 143 0.50 18.32 17.21
N PRO A 144 0.37 18.96 16.02
CA PRO A 144 -0.91 19.18 15.40
C PRO A 144 -1.60 17.82 15.16
N ALA A 145 -2.85 17.71 15.63
CA ALA A 145 -3.64 16.50 15.51
C ALA A 145 -3.95 16.24 14.03
N SER A 146 -3.15 15.39 13.39
CA SER A 146 -3.33 14.98 12.00
C SER A 146 -3.28 13.47 11.87
N VAL A 147 -4.18 12.93 11.04
CA VAL A 147 -4.20 11.52 10.64
C VAL A 147 -3.13 11.21 9.59
N VAL A 148 -2.52 12.22 8.98
CA VAL A 148 -1.45 12.10 7.98
C VAL A 148 -0.20 11.47 8.61
N GLY A 149 0.42 10.54 7.88
CA GLY A 149 1.66 9.90 8.29
C GLY A 149 1.79 8.47 7.81
N ALA A 150 2.92 7.83 8.17
CA ALA A 150 3.17 6.42 7.92
C ALA A 150 2.86 5.60 9.17
N TYR A 151 2.17 4.48 8.97
CA TYR A 151 1.71 3.57 10.01
C TYR A 151 2.28 2.18 9.77
N VAL A 152 2.70 1.52 10.86
CA VAL A 152 2.94 0.08 10.90
C VAL A 152 1.67 -0.58 11.36
N ILE A 153 1.22 -1.56 10.58
CA ILE A 153 0.00 -2.32 10.81
C ILE A 153 0.34 -3.67 11.44
N THR A 154 -0.53 -4.13 12.33
CA THR A 154 -0.50 -5.45 12.95
C THR A 154 -1.90 -6.05 12.87
N SER A 155 -2.01 -7.26 12.34
CA SER A 155 -3.24 -8.07 12.32
C SER A 155 -2.84 -9.50 12.57
N LYS A 156 -3.51 -10.15 13.52
CA LYS A 156 -3.21 -11.54 13.88
C LYS A 156 -3.67 -12.48 12.78
N GLU A 157 -4.87 -12.25 12.24
CA GLU A 157 -5.44 -13.07 11.17
C GLU A 157 -4.55 -13.08 9.92
N ILE A 158 -4.04 -11.92 9.51
CA ILE A 158 -3.12 -11.81 8.37
C ILE A 158 -1.80 -12.53 8.65
N GLN A 159 -1.25 -12.39 9.86
CA GLN A 159 0.04 -12.98 10.23
C GLN A 159 -0.02 -14.49 10.48
N ASP A 160 -1.16 -15.00 10.95
CA ASP A 160 -1.35 -16.41 11.29
C ASP A 160 -1.69 -17.23 10.04
N ARG A 161 -2.55 -16.71 9.16
CA ARG A 161 -2.98 -17.43 7.95
C ARG A 161 -2.00 -17.31 6.79
N TRP A 162 -1.22 -16.23 6.74
CA TRP A 162 -0.21 -16.04 5.70
C TRP A 162 1.16 -15.85 6.31
N SER A 163 2.14 -16.55 5.75
CA SER A 163 3.56 -16.32 6.02
C SER A 163 4.00 -15.01 5.36
N VAL A 164 3.46 -13.88 5.82
CA VAL A 164 3.82 -12.56 5.35
C VAL A 164 5.24 -12.25 5.82
N ASN A 165 6.18 -12.40 4.88
CA ASN A 165 7.52 -11.83 5.00
C ASN A 165 7.37 -10.32 4.81
N GLY A 166 6.87 -9.66 5.86
CA GLY A 166 6.28 -8.35 5.73
C GLY A 166 6.47 -7.49 6.94
N THR A 167 6.58 -6.19 6.69
CA THR A 167 5.86 -5.25 7.54
C THR A 167 4.57 -4.94 6.84
N LEU A 168 3.48 -4.97 7.58
CA LEU A 168 2.25 -4.39 7.09
C LEU A 168 2.36 -2.87 7.25
N THR A 169 2.19 -2.11 6.17
CA THR A 169 2.30 -0.65 6.20
C THR A 169 1.04 0.01 5.66
N LEU A 170 0.77 1.21 6.16
CA LEU A 170 -0.26 2.11 5.66
C LEU A 170 0.30 3.53 5.68
N ASP A 171 0.32 4.18 4.54
CA ASP A 171 0.72 5.57 4.41
C ASP A 171 -0.51 6.41 4.11
N VAL A 172 -0.78 7.45 4.91
CA VAL A 172 -1.96 8.31 4.77
C VAL A 172 -1.52 9.73 4.45
N ALA A 173 -2.09 10.30 3.39
CA ALA A 173 -1.83 11.65 2.92
C ALA A 173 -3.14 12.44 2.75
N PRO A 174 -3.08 13.79 2.84
CA PRO A 174 -4.24 14.62 2.52
C PRO A 174 -4.56 14.56 1.03
N THR A 175 -5.83 14.78 0.68
CA THR A 175 -6.28 15.02 -0.70
C THR A 175 -6.60 16.50 -0.89
N ALA A 176 -6.87 16.91 -2.14
CA ALA A 176 -7.38 18.23 -2.48
C ALA A 176 -8.81 18.47 -1.94
N THR A 177 -9.54 17.42 -1.55
CA THR A 177 -10.87 17.54 -0.93
C THR A 177 -10.72 17.61 0.60
N PRO A 178 -11.04 18.73 1.26
CA PRO A 178 -10.92 18.85 2.71
C PRO A 178 -11.73 17.78 3.46
N GLY A 179 -11.13 17.19 4.49
CA GLY A 179 -11.74 16.11 5.28
C GLY A 179 -11.66 14.72 4.66
N VAL A 180 -11.15 14.61 3.42
CA VAL A 180 -10.87 13.33 2.75
C VAL A 180 -9.37 13.11 2.68
N TYR A 181 -8.95 11.91 3.06
CA TYR A 181 -7.56 11.48 3.03
C TYR A 181 -7.45 10.25 2.13
N LYS A 182 -6.31 10.13 1.46
CA LYS A 182 -5.94 8.95 0.69
C LYS A 182 -4.87 8.18 1.44
N GLY A 183 -4.83 6.88 1.23
CA GLY A 183 -3.73 6.08 1.72
C GLY A 183 -3.35 4.95 0.78
N THR A 184 -2.11 4.53 0.89
CA THR A 184 -1.56 3.36 0.20
C THR A 184 -1.19 2.35 1.26
N PHE A 185 -1.57 1.09 1.07
CA PHE A 185 -1.31 0.04 2.04
C PHE A 185 -0.66 -1.18 1.42
N HIS A 186 0.17 -1.83 2.23
CA HIS A 186 0.85 -3.07 1.88
C HIS A 186 0.67 -4.05 3.04
N PHE A 187 -0.32 -4.93 2.95
CA PHE A 187 -0.60 -5.95 3.97
C PHE A 187 0.07 -7.29 3.67
N GLY A 188 1.09 -7.30 2.80
CA GLY A 188 1.85 -8.50 2.45
C GLY A 188 1.14 -9.35 1.40
N VAL A 189 -0.13 -9.67 1.65
CA VAL A 189 -1.01 -10.44 0.75
C VAL A 189 -1.98 -9.59 -0.05
N ILE A 190 -2.07 -8.30 0.26
CA ILE A 190 -2.77 -7.32 -0.56
C ILE A 190 -1.90 -6.07 -0.59
N LEU A 191 -1.84 -5.49 -1.78
CA LEU A 191 -1.41 -4.12 -1.99
C LEU A 191 -2.61 -3.33 -2.49
N GLY A 192 -2.75 -2.09 -2.05
CA GLY A 192 -3.89 -1.30 -2.47
C GLY A 192 -3.85 0.15 -2.06
N VAL A 193 -4.92 0.82 -2.47
CA VAL A 193 -5.23 2.20 -2.16
C VAL A 193 -6.52 2.26 -1.36
N LEU A 194 -6.58 3.19 -0.42
CA LEU A 194 -7.77 3.46 0.36
C LEU A 194 -8.05 4.95 0.42
N VAL A 195 -9.31 5.28 0.64
CA VAL A 195 -9.79 6.63 0.88
C VAL A 195 -10.55 6.61 2.21
N LEU A 196 -10.29 7.58 3.06
CA LEU A 196 -10.90 7.66 4.39
C LEU A 196 -11.40 9.08 4.70
N SER A 197 -12.51 9.16 5.41
CA SER A 197 -13.13 10.41 5.84
C SER A 197 -13.95 10.18 7.11
N ALA A 198 -14.04 11.19 7.96
CA ALA A 198 -14.92 11.17 9.14
C ALA A 198 -16.41 11.28 8.76
N ASP A 199 -16.71 11.86 7.60
CA ASP A 199 -18.05 11.95 7.02
C ASP A 199 -18.21 10.89 5.92
N GLU A 200 -19.13 9.95 6.15
CA GLU A 200 -19.43 8.86 5.23
C GLU A 200 -20.07 9.34 3.91
N LYS A 201 -20.89 10.39 3.94
CA LYS A 201 -21.51 10.95 2.74
C LYS A 201 -20.46 11.64 1.88
N LEU A 202 -19.56 12.39 2.50
CA LEU A 202 -18.41 13.00 1.84
C LEU A 202 -17.51 11.93 1.19
N LEU A 203 -17.25 10.83 1.92
CA LEU A 203 -16.49 9.69 1.40
C LEU A 203 -17.15 9.08 0.16
N ALA A 204 -18.45 8.79 0.24
CA ALA A 204 -19.21 8.19 -0.85
C ALA A 204 -19.20 9.08 -2.10
N ASN A 205 -19.39 10.39 -1.93
CA ASN A 205 -19.33 11.35 -3.03
C ASN A 205 -17.94 11.43 -3.65
N HIS A 206 -16.88 11.43 -2.83
CA HIS A 206 -15.50 11.47 -3.32
C HIS A 206 -15.15 10.21 -4.10
N VAL A 207 -15.51 9.02 -3.59
CA VAL A 207 -15.26 7.74 -4.28
C VAL A 207 -16.02 7.66 -5.61
N ARG A 208 -17.28 8.12 -5.67
CA ARG A 208 -18.02 8.20 -6.95
C ARG A 208 -17.30 9.05 -8.00
N ARG A 209 -16.63 10.13 -7.60
CA ARG A 209 -15.84 10.96 -8.53
C ARG A 209 -14.58 10.23 -9.01
N LEU A 210 -13.88 9.55 -8.10
CA LEU A 210 -12.73 8.72 -8.47
C LEU A 210 -13.11 7.59 -9.43
N ASP A 211 -14.26 6.95 -9.20
CA ASP A 211 -14.78 5.90 -10.09
C ASP A 211 -15.17 6.45 -11.48
N ALA A 212 -15.57 7.73 -11.56
CA ALA A 212 -15.81 8.43 -12.82
C ALA A 212 -14.52 8.92 -13.51
N GLY A 213 -13.34 8.67 -12.94
CA GLY A 213 -12.05 9.15 -13.46
C GLY A 213 -11.76 10.63 -13.17
N ASP A 214 -12.58 11.30 -12.34
CA ASP A 214 -12.37 12.68 -11.93
C ASP A 214 -11.56 12.76 -10.63
N ASP A 215 -10.25 12.46 -10.71
CA ASP A 215 -9.34 12.58 -9.58
C ASP A 215 -8.91 14.05 -9.35
N PRO A 216 -9.37 14.71 -8.26
CA PRO A 216 -9.00 16.09 -7.99
C PRO A 216 -7.51 16.27 -7.69
N ASP A 217 -6.80 15.23 -7.26
CA ASP A 217 -5.38 15.31 -6.92
C ASP A 217 -4.49 15.31 -8.17
N GLN A 218 -4.91 14.66 -9.26
CA GLN A 218 -4.13 14.63 -10.51
C GLN A 218 -4.12 15.97 -11.24
N ARG A 219 -5.21 16.74 -11.17
CA ARG A 219 -5.33 18.02 -11.90
C ARG A 219 -4.25 19.04 -11.49
N ASN A 220 -3.89 19.07 -10.21
CA ASN A 220 -2.87 19.99 -9.72
C ASN A 220 -1.47 19.67 -10.25
N ASN A 221 -1.16 18.39 -10.49
CA ASN A 221 0.18 18.01 -10.93
C ASN A 221 0.42 18.38 -12.41
N HIS A 222 -0.60 18.26 -13.27
CA HIS A 222 -0.47 18.60 -14.68
C HIS A 222 -0.44 20.12 -14.96
N GLN A 223 -1.08 20.95 -14.12
CA GLN A 223 -1.04 22.40 -14.31
C GLN A 223 0.33 23.01 -13.94
N ALA A 224 1.09 22.40 -13.04
CA ALA A 224 2.42 22.89 -12.65
C ALA A 224 3.48 22.68 -13.75
N ALA A 225 3.33 21.64 -14.58
CA ALA A 225 4.27 21.35 -15.67
C ALA A 225 3.98 22.13 -16.97
N GLY A 226 2.81 22.76 -17.07
CA GLY A 226 2.42 23.64 -18.19
C GLY A 226 3.06 25.03 -18.14
N GLY A 227 4.23 25.16 -17.51
CA GLY A 227 5.00 26.39 -17.40
C GLY A 227 5.14 27.05 -18.77
N LYS A 228 4.54 28.25 -18.87
CA LYS A 228 4.53 29.17 -20.02
C LYS A 228 5.73 28.93 -20.95
N ARG A 229 5.51 28.19 -22.04
CA ARG A 229 6.38 28.31 -23.22
C ARG A 229 6.30 29.77 -23.62
N LYS A 230 7.33 30.52 -23.24
CA LYS A 230 7.57 31.91 -23.66
C LYS A 230 7.41 31.91 -25.16
N GLN A 231 6.32 32.49 -25.68
CA GLN A 231 6.22 32.73 -27.11
C GLN A 231 7.49 33.49 -27.50
N PRO A 232 8.20 33.08 -28.57
CA PRO A 232 9.28 33.88 -29.09
C PRO A 232 8.72 35.29 -29.37
N PRO A 233 9.42 36.36 -28.97
CA PRO A 233 8.97 37.73 -29.22
C PRO A 233 8.76 37.92 -30.72
N GLY A 234 7.59 38.45 -31.06
CA GLY A 234 7.15 38.65 -32.44
C GLY A 234 8.19 39.37 -33.28
N GLY A 235 8.53 38.76 -34.42
CA GLY A 235 9.15 39.47 -35.53
C GLY A 235 8.14 40.42 -36.19
N PRO A 236 8.60 41.55 -36.78
CA PRO A 236 7.72 42.57 -37.30
C PRO A 236 7.15 42.18 -38.67
N GLY A 237 5.84 42.41 -38.80
CA GLY A 237 5.08 42.80 -39.99
C GLY A 237 5.46 42.26 -41.37
N ARG A 238 4.50 41.60 -42.02
CA ARG A 238 4.23 41.83 -43.45
C ARG A 238 2.73 41.91 -43.71
N HIS A 239 2.28 43.15 -43.89
CA HIS A 239 1.11 43.56 -44.64
C HIS A 239 1.30 43.12 -46.10
N ASN A 240 0.28 42.55 -46.73
CA ASN A 240 0.10 42.67 -48.18
C ASN A 240 -1.39 42.58 -48.51
N ASP A 241 -1.99 43.77 -48.59
CA ASP A 241 -3.12 44.02 -49.46
C ASP A 241 -2.59 44.11 -50.89
N LEU A 242 -3.17 43.36 -51.83
CA LEU A 242 -3.36 43.88 -53.18
C LEU A 242 -4.59 43.26 -53.83
N GLN A 243 -5.44 44.19 -54.27
CA GLN A 243 -6.66 44.10 -55.07
C GLN A 243 -6.62 43.12 -56.25
N GLN A 244 -7.78 42.59 -56.66
CA GLN A 244 -8.46 43.01 -57.91
C GLN A 244 -9.71 42.18 -58.27
N LEU A 245 -10.85 42.89 -58.37
CA LEU A 245 -11.78 42.98 -59.52
C LEU A 245 -12.62 41.77 -60.02
N VAL A 246 -13.93 41.86 -59.70
CA VAL A 246 -15.17 41.71 -60.54
C VAL A 246 -15.54 40.33 -61.19
N PRO A 247 -16.80 40.15 -61.71
CA PRO A 247 -17.62 38.97 -61.38
C PRO A 247 -18.02 38.12 -62.62
N GLY A 248 -18.61 36.94 -62.41
CA GLY A 248 -19.08 36.13 -63.53
C GLY A 248 -20.09 35.05 -63.15
N LYS A 249 -21.32 35.22 -63.64
CA LYS A 249 -22.42 34.23 -63.69
C LYS A 249 -22.13 33.08 -64.65
N LYS A 250 -22.92 32.00 -64.49
CA LYS A 250 -23.19 30.84 -65.38
C LYS A 250 -22.17 29.71 -65.25
N ALA A 251 -22.50 28.44 -65.48
CA ALA A 251 -23.71 27.64 -65.43
C ALA A 251 -23.23 26.20 -65.67
N ARG A 252 -23.99 25.23 -65.17
CA ARG A 252 -24.28 23.95 -65.84
C ARG A 252 -23.20 22.85 -65.91
N THR A 253 -23.70 21.65 -65.57
CA THR A 253 -23.34 20.29 -66.06
C THR A 253 -21.98 19.70 -65.72
N GLY A 254 -22.03 18.54 -65.04
CA GLY A 254 -21.71 17.30 -65.75
C GLY A 254 -20.70 16.38 -65.10
N ALA A 255 -21.21 15.23 -64.66
CA ALA A 255 -20.67 13.90 -64.89
C ALA A 255 -19.46 13.38 -64.06
N ALA A 256 -19.79 12.29 -63.36
CA ALA A 256 -19.12 10.99 -63.38
C ALA A 256 -17.82 10.77 -62.59
N GLY A 257 -17.85 9.75 -61.72
CA GLY A 257 -16.65 9.09 -61.22
C GLY A 257 -16.88 8.27 -59.94
N PRO A 258 -17.11 6.95 -60.01
CA PRO A 258 -17.45 6.08 -58.89
C PRO A 258 -16.21 5.39 -58.28
N GLY A 259 -16.35 4.86 -57.06
CA GLY A 259 -15.30 4.06 -56.44
C GLY A 259 -15.73 3.41 -55.12
N ALA A 260 -16.74 2.54 -55.18
CA ALA A 260 -17.10 1.63 -54.10
C ALA A 260 -16.62 0.22 -54.46
N THR A 261 -15.78 -0.38 -53.61
CA THR A 261 -15.60 -1.83 -53.55
C THR A 261 -15.35 -2.24 -52.09
N ALA A 262 -16.36 -2.86 -51.50
CA ALA A 262 -16.22 -3.75 -50.37
C ALA A 262 -16.17 -5.19 -50.93
N PRO A 263 -15.54 -6.15 -50.22
CA PRO A 263 -15.90 -7.54 -50.36
C PRO A 263 -16.63 -8.02 -49.09
N LEU A 264 -17.80 -8.59 -49.35
CA LEU A 264 -18.66 -9.34 -48.45
C LEU A 264 -18.71 -10.76 -49.04
N GLY A 265 -18.47 -11.78 -48.22
CA GLY A 265 -18.55 -13.20 -48.58
C GLY A 265 -17.71 -13.99 -47.59
N GLY A 266 -18.31 -14.73 -46.65
CA GLY A 266 -18.96 -16.02 -46.89
C GLY A 266 -17.94 -17.11 -46.49
N MET A 267 -18.23 -18.25 -45.84
CA MET A 267 -19.44 -19.04 -45.65
C MET A 267 -19.13 -20.13 -44.59
N HIS A 268 -20.20 -20.83 -44.18
CA HIS A 268 -20.26 -22.28 -43.86
C HIS A 268 -19.93 -22.81 -42.46
N ALA A 269 -21.02 -23.01 -41.69
CA ALA A 269 -21.54 -24.26 -41.10
C ALA A 269 -20.59 -25.38 -40.62
N GLY A 270 -20.88 -25.89 -39.42
CA GLY A 270 -21.06 -27.33 -39.21
C GLY A 270 -20.56 -27.92 -37.89
N LEU A 271 -21.48 -28.59 -37.17
CA LEU A 271 -21.27 -29.70 -36.22
C LEU A 271 -20.66 -29.29 -34.86
N GLY A 272 -21.10 -29.74 -33.68
CA GLY A 272 -21.99 -30.80 -33.26
C GLY A 272 -21.59 -31.21 -31.83
N ASN A 273 -22.54 -31.77 -31.06
CA ASN A 273 -22.37 -32.47 -29.77
C ASN A 273 -22.02 -31.59 -28.54
N GLY A 274 -22.60 -31.75 -27.36
CA GLY A 274 -23.55 -32.72 -26.83
C GLY A 274 -23.69 -32.45 -25.34
N MET A 275 -24.94 -32.37 -24.85
CA MET A 275 -25.24 -32.49 -23.42
C MET A 275 -25.07 -33.96 -22.98
N PRO A 276 -24.87 -34.17 -21.68
CA PRO A 276 -25.70 -35.16 -20.99
C PRO A 276 -26.35 -34.55 -19.75
N GLY A 277 -27.59 -34.96 -19.54
CA GLY A 277 -28.41 -34.56 -18.41
C GLY A 277 -28.27 -35.48 -17.21
N LEU A 278 -29.04 -35.09 -16.19
CA LEU A 278 -29.79 -35.92 -15.24
C LEU A 278 -29.05 -36.69 -14.14
N GLY A 279 -29.42 -36.32 -12.91
CA GLY A 279 -29.52 -37.24 -11.78
C GLY A 279 -30.01 -36.53 -10.49
N PRO A 280 -31.28 -36.70 -10.08
CA PRO A 280 -31.81 -36.28 -8.78
C PRO A 280 -32.03 -37.48 -7.84
N ALA A 281 -31.69 -37.32 -6.55
CA ALA A 281 -32.19 -38.04 -5.36
C ALA A 281 -31.25 -37.70 -4.18
N GLY A 282 -31.66 -37.50 -2.94
CA GLY A 282 -32.95 -37.58 -2.28
C GLY A 282 -32.76 -37.40 -0.76
N LEU A 283 -33.78 -36.84 -0.11
CA LEU A 283 -34.32 -37.20 1.21
C LEU A 283 -33.38 -37.32 2.44
N SER A 284 -33.49 -36.31 3.32
CA SER A 284 -33.64 -36.45 4.79
C SER A 284 -33.88 -35.03 5.35
N SER A 285 -35.11 -34.57 5.64
CA SER A 285 -36.09 -35.00 6.66
C SER A 285 -35.55 -34.95 8.10
N LEU A 286 -35.85 -33.85 8.80
CA LEU A 286 -36.08 -33.65 10.23
C LEU A 286 -36.16 -32.11 10.42
N GLY A 287 -37.26 -31.46 10.80
CA GLY A 287 -38.38 -31.85 11.63
C GLY A 287 -38.29 -31.10 12.97
N GLY A 288 -39.21 -30.17 13.24
CA GLY A 288 -39.45 -29.57 14.58
C GLY A 288 -39.40 -28.05 14.60
N LEU A 289 -40.53 -27.34 14.43
CA LEU A 289 -41.52 -26.95 15.47
C LEU A 289 -41.10 -25.72 16.29
N GLY A 290 -41.92 -24.66 16.21
CA GLY A 290 -41.85 -23.51 17.13
C GLY A 290 -42.65 -22.30 16.68
N ALA A 291 -43.99 -22.42 16.70
CA ALA A 291 -44.91 -21.31 16.48
C ALA A 291 -45.11 -20.47 17.76
N LEU A 292 -45.22 -19.14 17.62
CA LEU A 292 -45.93 -18.23 18.54
C LEU A 292 -46.35 -17.02 17.69
N VAL A 293 -47.58 -16.96 17.15
CA VAL A 293 -48.83 -16.46 17.75
C VAL A 293 -48.66 -15.09 18.45
N GLY A 294 -49.24 -14.06 17.84
CA GLY A 294 -49.41 -12.73 18.42
C GLY A 294 -50.17 -11.78 17.48
N ASN A 295 -51.49 -11.73 17.66
CA ASN A 295 -52.51 -11.01 16.88
C ASN A 295 -52.57 -9.48 17.10
N GLY A 296 -53.13 -8.79 16.08
CA GLY A 296 -54.06 -7.63 16.17
C GLY A 296 -53.44 -6.26 16.47
N HIS A 297 -53.90 -5.12 15.95
CA HIS A 297 -55.13 -4.73 15.27
C HIS A 297 -54.90 -3.36 14.54
N PRO A 298 -55.82 -2.90 13.66
CA PRO A 298 -55.64 -1.74 12.79
C PRO A 298 -56.25 -0.45 13.38
N GLY A 299 -55.81 0.70 12.89
CA GLY A 299 -56.38 2.00 13.22
C GLY A 299 -56.18 3.02 12.09
N ASP A 300 -57.17 3.10 11.20
CA ASP A 300 -57.43 4.23 10.31
C ASP A 300 -57.78 5.49 11.13
N VAL A 301 -57.21 6.64 10.77
CA VAL A 301 -57.87 7.94 10.95
C VAL A 301 -57.60 8.81 9.72
N LEU A 302 -58.69 9.13 9.03
CA LEU A 302 -58.84 10.12 7.97
C LEU A 302 -58.86 11.55 8.54
N GLY A 303 -58.32 12.50 7.77
CA GLY A 303 -58.56 13.94 7.90
C GLY A 303 -57.59 14.70 6.98
N HIS A 304 -57.92 14.96 5.71
CA HIS A 304 -58.54 16.19 5.21
C HIS A 304 -58.03 17.48 5.89
N ASP A 305 -57.17 18.24 5.20
CA ASP A 305 -57.54 19.60 4.81
C ASP A 305 -56.76 20.11 3.58
N ARG A 306 -57.45 20.90 2.76
CA ARG A 306 -57.02 21.57 1.54
C ARG A 306 -56.46 22.94 1.88
N GLY A 307 -55.32 23.32 1.31
CA GLY A 307 -54.81 24.70 1.34
C GLY A 307 -53.96 24.99 0.11
N MET A 308 -54.43 25.94 -0.69
CA MET A 308 -53.98 26.42 -2.01
C MET A 308 -52.53 26.98 -2.08
N PRO A 309 -51.99 27.20 -3.30
CA PRO A 309 -50.58 27.49 -3.54
C PRO A 309 -50.25 28.98 -3.38
N SER A 310 -48.99 29.26 -3.05
CA SER A 310 -48.41 30.60 -3.11
C SER A 310 -47.15 30.56 -3.96
N ASP A 311 -47.25 31.11 -5.16
CA ASP A 311 -46.12 31.52 -5.99
C ASP A 311 -45.30 32.56 -5.23
N GLY A 312 -44.04 32.23 -4.95
CA GLY A 312 -43.09 33.07 -4.22
C GLY A 312 -41.71 32.99 -4.87
N ASN A 313 -41.55 33.76 -5.93
CA ASN A 313 -40.31 34.07 -6.61
C ASN A 313 -39.35 34.88 -5.71
N GLY A 314 -38.04 34.59 -5.76
CA GLY A 314 -36.97 35.33 -5.07
C GLY A 314 -36.15 34.41 -4.17
N GLY A 315 -34.98 33.91 -4.55
CA GLY A 315 -33.83 34.70 -4.96
C GLY A 315 -32.88 34.82 -3.76
N THR A 316 -31.93 33.91 -3.66
CA THR A 316 -30.56 34.04 -3.10
C THR A 316 -30.02 32.64 -2.81
N ASP A 317 -29.33 32.07 -3.79
CA ASP A 317 -28.43 30.92 -3.59
C ASP A 317 -27.21 31.40 -2.79
N GLY A 318 -27.44 31.62 -1.49
CA GLY A 318 -26.39 31.81 -0.51
C GLY A 318 -25.74 30.46 -0.27
N GLY A 319 -24.51 30.29 -0.77
CA GLY A 319 -23.63 29.17 -0.47
C GLY A 319 -23.47 28.98 1.03
N GLY A 320 -24.32 28.14 1.61
CA GLY A 320 -24.20 27.62 2.96
C GLY A 320 -23.10 26.57 3.00
N SER A 321 -21.85 27.01 2.82
CA SER A 321 -20.67 26.20 3.13
C SER A 321 -20.65 25.96 4.63
N SER A 322 -21.22 24.80 5.00
CA SER A 322 -21.24 24.18 6.32
C SER A 322 -20.01 24.52 7.18
N ALA A 323 -20.15 25.57 7.99
CA ALA A 323 -19.27 25.87 9.10
C ALA A 323 -19.74 25.05 10.31
N LEU A 324 -19.55 23.73 10.25
CA LEU A 324 -19.55 22.85 11.44
C LEU A 324 -18.24 23.05 12.22
N ALA A 325 -17.95 24.29 12.62
CA ALA A 325 -17.01 24.58 13.69
C ALA A 325 -17.71 24.32 15.03
N THR A 326 -18.17 23.08 15.24
CA THR A 326 -18.40 22.65 16.61
C THR A 326 -17.04 22.72 17.29
N SER A 327 -16.98 23.37 18.45
CA SER A 327 -15.87 23.28 19.42
C SER A 327 -15.65 21.85 19.96
N GLY A 328 -16.16 20.86 19.22
CA GLY A 328 -16.21 19.46 19.50
C GLY A 328 -14.91 18.80 19.07
N ARG A 329 -14.55 17.79 19.83
CA ARG A 329 -13.30 17.05 19.69
C ARG A 329 -13.13 16.55 18.25
N PRO A 330 -11.88 16.52 17.74
CA PRO A 330 -11.58 15.90 16.45
C PRO A 330 -12.23 14.51 16.33
N PRO A 331 -12.80 14.15 15.17
CA PRO A 331 -13.45 12.87 14.98
C PRO A 331 -12.42 11.75 15.15
N LEU A 332 -12.72 10.78 16.01
CA LEU A 332 -11.86 9.61 16.24
C LEU A 332 -12.23 8.42 15.36
N LYS A 333 -13.36 8.50 14.63
CA LYS A 333 -13.83 7.43 13.74
C LYS A 333 -13.78 7.93 12.30
N PHE A 334 -13.20 7.11 11.43
CA PHE A 334 -13.14 7.32 9.99
C PHE A 334 -13.76 6.13 9.28
N TYR A 335 -14.52 6.41 8.23
CA TYR A 335 -15.02 5.42 7.28
C TYR A 335 -13.96 5.22 6.20
N VAL A 336 -13.83 3.99 5.69
CA VAL A 336 -12.82 3.61 4.71
C VAL A 336 -13.50 2.97 3.50
N ARG A 337 -13.04 3.34 2.32
CA ARG A 337 -13.23 2.60 1.06
C ARG A 337 -11.86 2.20 0.54
N TRP A 338 -11.74 0.99 0.03
CA TRP A 338 -10.44 0.53 -0.46
C TRP A 338 -10.58 -0.31 -1.73
N ARG A 339 -9.50 -0.33 -2.50
CA ARG A 339 -9.31 -1.21 -3.66
C ARG A 339 -7.90 -1.79 -3.57
N GLY A 340 -7.73 -3.02 -4.04
CA GLY A 340 -6.43 -3.69 -3.93
C GLY A 340 -6.32 -4.93 -4.80
N ARG A 341 -5.13 -5.49 -4.83
CA ARG A 341 -4.78 -6.69 -5.60
C ARG A 341 -3.90 -7.63 -4.79
N GLY A 342 -4.06 -8.93 -5.03
CA GLY A 342 -3.19 -9.95 -4.46
C GLY A 342 -1.83 -10.01 -5.16
N PRO A 343 -0.74 -10.36 -4.46
CA PRO A 343 0.62 -10.36 -5.02
C PRO A 343 0.91 -11.53 -5.97
N VAL A 344 0.23 -12.68 -5.81
CA VAL A 344 0.59 -13.92 -6.53
C VAL A 344 0.01 -13.98 -7.95
N GLU A 345 -1.12 -13.34 -8.19
CA GLU A 345 -1.82 -13.43 -9.50
C GLU A 345 -2.24 -12.06 -10.05
N ASN A 346 -1.90 -10.98 -9.34
CA ASN A 346 -2.39 -9.64 -9.64
C ASN A 346 -3.93 -9.57 -9.72
N ASN A 347 -4.65 -10.56 -9.16
CA ASN A 347 -6.10 -10.57 -9.15
C ASN A 347 -6.58 -9.39 -8.33
N MET A 348 -7.32 -8.51 -8.99
CA MET A 348 -7.95 -7.40 -8.30
C MET A 348 -9.10 -7.91 -7.46
N GLN A 349 -9.23 -7.31 -6.28
CA GLN A 349 -10.39 -7.52 -5.44
C GLN A 349 -11.52 -6.67 -5.99
N THR A 350 -12.40 -7.29 -6.79
CA THR A 350 -13.61 -6.64 -7.29
C THR A 350 -14.64 -6.53 -6.17
N GLY A 351 -15.51 -5.52 -6.26
CA GLY A 351 -16.54 -5.27 -5.25
C GLY A 351 -16.34 -3.98 -4.45
N GLU A 352 -17.35 -3.70 -3.63
CA GLU A 352 -17.45 -2.44 -2.89
C GLU A 352 -16.86 -2.60 -1.48
N HIS A 353 -15.53 -2.62 -1.36
CA HIS A 353 -14.89 -2.91 -0.08
C HIS A 353 -14.97 -1.73 0.90
N ARG A 354 -15.32 -2.04 2.14
CA ARG A 354 -15.62 -1.07 3.21
C ARG A 354 -14.78 -1.33 4.45
N GLY A 355 -14.65 -0.32 5.29
CA GLY A 355 -14.05 -0.47 6.61
C GLY A 355 -14.26 0.74 7.50
N THR A 356 -13.77 0.65 8.73
CA THR A 356 -13.70 1.78 9.67
C THR A 356 -12.37 1.79 10.40
N LEU A 357 -11.80 2.97 10.65
CA LEU A 357 -10.65 3.16 11.54
C LEU A 357 -11.09 3.99 12.75
N LYS A 358 -10.80 3.50 13.94
CA LYS A 358 -11.10 4.12 15.24
C LYS A 358 -9.78 4.46 15.93
N PHE A 359 -9.43 5.74 15.96
CA PHE A 359 -8.25 6.25 16.64
C PHE A 359 -8.47 6.28 18.15
N THR A 360 -7.49 5.76 18.88
CA THR A 360 -7.54 5.64 20.34
C THR A 360 -7.06 6.89 21.06
N ASN A 361 -6.43 7.81 20.34
CA ASN A 361 -5.86 9.03 20.89
C ASN A 361 -6.11 10.25 20.00
N LYS A 362 -6.07 11.43 20.63
CA LYS A 362 -6.29 12.72 19.96
C LYS A 362 -5.20 13.10 18.95
N HIS A 363 -4.01 12.50 19.08
CA HIS A 363 -2.89 12.74 18.16
C HIS A 363 -2.88 11.78 16.97
N TYR A 364 -3.88 10.89 16.85
CA TYR A 364 -3.99 9.93 15.76
C TYR A 364 -2.77 9.00 15.59
N THR A 365 -2.02 8.73 16.66
CA THR A 365 -0.82 7.89 16.57
C THR A 365 -1.14 6.40 16.64
N LYS A 366 -2.36 6.03 17.06
CA LYS A 366 -2.78 4.63 17.20
C LYS A 366 -4.25 4.47 16.83
N PHE A 367 -4.57 3.43 16.06
CA PHE A 367 -5.96 3.06 15.75
C PHE A 367 -6.18 1.55 15.83
N SER A 368 -7.43 1.16 16.07
CA SER A 368 -7.97 -0.14 15.67
C SER A 368 -8.94 0.07 14.51
N GLY A 369 -9.04 -0.88 13.60
CA GLY A 369 -9.87 -0.77 12.43
C GLY A 369 -10.43 -2.10 12.02
N GLU A 370 -11.55 -2.06 11.33
CA GLU A 370 -12.20 -3.21 10.73
C GLU A 370 -12.20 -2.96 9.22
N MET A 371 -11.68 -3.90 8.44
CA MET A 371 -11.74 -3.84 6.97
C MET A 371 -12.37 -5.13 6.46
N ASP A 372 -13.32 -4.99 5.55
CA ASP A 372 -13.87 -6.10 4.80
C ASP A 372 -12.83 -6.51 3.75
N LEU A 373 -12.09 -7.58 4.06
CA LEU A 373 -11.12 -8.20 3.16
C LEU A 373 -11.79 -9.48 2.66
N SER A 374 -12.24 -9.50 1.41
CA SER A 374 -13.04 -10.58 0.79
C SER A 374 -12.57 -12.02 1.05
N PHE A 375 -11.26 -12.26 1.17
CA PHE A 375 -10.68 -13.58 1.42
C PHE A 375 -10.39 -13.88 2.89
N LEU A 376 -10.59 -12.89 3.76
CA LEU A 376 -10.24 -12.89 5.16
C LEU A 376 -11.47 -12.87 6.07
N GLY A 377 -12.52 -12.17 5.62
CA GLY A 377 -13.65 -11.75 6.43
C GLY A 377 -13.43 -10.33 6.94
N ALA A 378 -14.32 -9.90 7.84
CA ALA A 378 -14.13 -8.65 8.57
C ALA A 378 -13.03 -8.85 9.61
N ASP A 379 -11.84 -8.31 9.35
CA ASP A 379 -10.67 -8.47 10.19
C ASP A 379 -10.35 -7.23 11.00
N GLU A 380 -9.90 -7.44 12.24
CA GLU A 380 -9.37 -6.37 13.07
C GLU A 380 -7.90 -6.09 12.72
N ILE A 381 -7.64 -4.84 12.32
CA ILE A 381 -6.30 -4.32 12.11
C ILE A 381 -5.97 -3.29 13.18
N MET A 382 -4.74 -3.29 13.67
CA MET A 382 -4.23 -2.24 14.54
C MET A 382 -3.11 -1.49 13.84
N GLY A 383 -3.11 -0.16 13.94
CA GLY A 383 -2.07 0.68 13.35
C GLY A 383 -1.37 1.55 14.39
N LYS A 384 -0.05 1.70 14.24
CA LYS A 384 0.78 2.62 15.02
C LYS A 384 1.57 3.53 14.09
N ARG A 385 1.44 4.85 14.28
CA ARG A 385 2.20 5.85 13.52
C ARG A 385 3.69 5.75 13.84
N VAL A 386 4.51 5.76 12.79
CA VAL A 386 5.97 5.68 12.86
C VAL A 386 6.65 6.88 12.20
N SER A 387 5.93 7.62 11.35
CA SER A 387 6.40 8.86 10.72
C SER A 387 5.23 9.81 10.52
N ASP A 388 5.47 11.11 10.61
CA ASP A 388 4.48 12.15 10.25
C ASP A 388 4.49 12.46 8.75
N VAL A 389 5.53 12.01 8.04
CA VAL A 389 5.66 12.14 6.58
C VAL A 389 5.23 10.81 5.94
N PRO A 390 4.15 10.78 5.14
CA PRO A 390 3.73 9.58 4.42
C PRO A 390 4.68 9.26 3.27
N THR A 391 4.90 7.97 3.02
CA THR A 391 5.71 7.47 1.90
C THR A 391 4.78 6.82 0.87
N LEU A 392 4.05 7.64 0.12
CA LEU A 392 3.09 7.13 -0.87
C LEU A 392 3.80 6.35 -1.98
N SER A 393 3.25 5.20 -2.37
CA SER A 393 3.77 4.35 -3.44
C SER A 393 3.63 4.94 -4.85
N GLY A 394 3.00 6.11 -4.98
CA GLY A 394 2.63 6.72 -6.28
C GLY A 394 1.41 6.07 -6.94
N GLU A 395 0.83 5.05 -6.32
CA GLU A 395 -0.35 4.36 -6.81
C GLU A 395 -1.60 5.24 -6.70
N SER A 396 -2.44 5.18 -7.73
CA SER A 396 -3.66 5.94 -7.87
C SER A 396 -4.89 5.06 -7.74
N TRP A 397 -6.06 5.65 -7.45
CA TRP A 397 -7.33 4.92 -7.44
C TRP A 397 -7.63 4.25 -8.78
N SER A 398 -7.29 4.93 -9.88
CA SER A 398 -7.48 4.44 -11.24
C SER A 398 -6.69 3.17 -11.56
N ASP A 399 -5.55 2.94 -10.91
CA ASP A 399 -4.73 1.73 -11.12
C ASP A 399 -5.43 0.45 -10.67
N TYR A 400 -6.53 0.60 -9.90
CA TYR A 400 -7.32 -0.49 -9.35
C TYR A 400 -8.77 -0.51 -9.89
N LEU A 401 -9.02 0.10 -11.05
CA LEU A 401 -10.29 0.01 -11.77
C LEU A 401 -10.36 -1.25 -12.63
N GLU A 402 -11.53 -1.92 -12.62
CA GLU A 402 -11.81 -3.14 -13.39
C GLU A 402 -11.53 -2.98 -14.88
N THR A 403 -11.90 -1.82 -15.44
CA THR A 403 -11.67 -1.49 -16.85
C THR A 403 -10.21 -1.49 -17.25
N VAL A 404 -9.30 -1.08 -16.35
CA VAL A 404 -7.84 -1.08 -16.59
C VAL A 404 -7.31 -2.52 -16.58
N TYR A 405 -7.84 -3.34 -15.69
CA TYR A 405 -7.43 -4.74 -15.57
C TYR A 405 -7.89 -5.59 -16.75
N ASP A 406 -9.14 -5.44 -17.18
CA ASP A 406 -9.68 -6.17 -18.34
C ASP A 406 -8.93 -5.83 -19.62
N TRP A 407 -8.59 -4.55 -19.81
CA TRP A 407 -7.76 -4.11 -20.93
C TRP A 407 -6.37 -4.77 -20.90
N THR A 408 -5.70 -4.76 -19.76
CA THR A 408 -4.36 -5.34 -19.60
C THR A 408 -4.36 -6.87 -19.83
N ARG A 409 -5.43 -7.55 -19.42
CA ARG A 409 -5.58 -9.01 -19.60
C ARG A 409 -5.95 -9.35 -21.05
N GLY A 410 -6.82 -8.57 -21.69
CA GLY A 410 -7.24 -8.76 -23.08
C GLY A 410 -6.11 -8.53 -24.08
N SER A 411 -5.24 -7.55 -23.85
CA SER A 411 -4.07 -7.28 -24.71
C SER A 411 -2.94 -8.31 -24.61
N ARG A 412 -3.01 -9.27 -23.68
CA ARG A 412 -1.99 -10.33 -23.55
C ARG A 412 -2.24 -11.53 -24.47
N TRP A 413 -3.46 -11.65 -25.02
CA TRP A 413 -3.88 -12.78 -25.84
C TRP A 413 -4.11 -12.44 -27.32
N ASN A 414 -3.85 -11.18 -27.72
CA ASN A 414 -3.76 -10.72 -29.10
C ASN A 414 -2.32 -10.32 -29.40
#